data_AF-A0A7R7CPG9-F1
#
_entry.id   AF-A0A7R7CPG9-F1
#
_cell.length_a   1.000
_cell.length_b   1.000
_cell.length_c   1.000
_cell.angle_alpha   90.00
_cell.angle_beta   90.00
_cell.angle_gamma   90.00
#
_symmetry.space_group_name_H-M   'P 1'
#
loop_
_entity.id
_entity.type
_entity.pdbx_description
1 polymer ?
#
loop_
_entity_poly.entity_id
_entity_poly.type
_entity_poly.pdbx_seq_one_letter_code
_entity_poly.pdbx_strand_id
1 'polypeptide(L)'
;MIGRLDKPKIRLSQAVAASSAFPPVLSPMELRLPEGSFTDWPTRSGIQSMSQGELAALRKRIVLTDGGVYDNHGLEPVVKRYMTALVSDGGAPFGRGAEIGFDWVRQLRRILDVTDNQVRALRRRNLIDRLSAGKAAFDKGTLSANETRAHERLGAYWGIDTDAAKFTLLDALPCDGPLTDRLARTSTRLADLGETVSKQLINWGYAICDRSVRTHYRGADPLAEIRPAWPYSEAAL
;
A
#
# COMPACT_ATOMS: atom_id res chain seq x y z
N MET A 1 23.60 -1.10 1.81
CA MET A 1 22.71 -1.48 2.91
C MET A 1 23.46 -1.11 4.18
N ILE A 2 22.94 -0.14 4.94
CA ILE A 2 23.71 0.53 6.01
C ILE A 2 23.63 -0.19 7.36
N GLY A 3 22.82 -1.22 7.51
CA GLY A 3 22.59 -1.93 8.78
C GLY A 3 21.09 -1.99 9.13
N ARG A 4 20.77 -2.54 10.31
CA ARG A 4 19.40 -2.63 10.85
C ARG A 4 19.31 -2.02 12.25
N LEU A 5 18.12 -1.55 12.58
CA LEU A 5 17.75 -1.10 13.93
C LEU A 5 16.80 -2.14 14.53
N ASP A 6 17.28 -2.92 15.50
CA ASP A 6 16.47 -4.00 16.08
C ASP A 6 15.45 -3.50 17.11
N LYS A 7 15.81 -2.47 17.89
CA LYS A 7 14.98 -1.87 18.94
C LYS A 7 15.04 -0.34 18.83
N PRO A 8 14.47 0.25 17.77
CA PRO A 8 14.57 1.69 17.55
C PRO A 8 13.86 2.45 18.68
N LYS A 9 14.59 3.31 19.39
CA LYS A 9 14.03 4.24 20.39
C LYS A 9 13.60 5.57 19.73
N ILE A 10 12.88 5.46 18.62
CA ILE A 10 12.39 6.60 17.84
C ILE A 10 10.93 6.83 18.24
N ARG A 11 10.51 8.09 18.39
CA ARG A 11 9.10 8.40 18.67
C ARG A 11 8.26 7.99 17.47
N LEU A 12 7.09 7.40 17.72
CA LEU A 12 6.15 7.05 16.65
C LEU A 12 5.83 8.27 15.77
N SER A 13 5.64 9.44 16.36
CA SER A 13 5.41 10.69 15.62
C SER A 13 6.54 11.06 14.66
N GLN A 14 7.81 10.77 15.01
CA GLN A 14 8.94 10.99 14.12
C GLN A 14 8.96 9.98 12.98
N ALA A 15 8.61 8.72 13.25
CA ALA A 15 8.50 7.71 12.21
C ALA A 15 7.37 8.05 11.21
N VAL A 16 6.22 8.51 11.70
CA VAL A 16 5.12 8.99 10.86
C VAL A 16 5.55 10.22 10.05
N ALA A 17 6.16 11.22 10.69
CA ALA A 17 6.65 12.41 9.99
C ALA A 17 7.66 12.07 8.89
N ALA A 18 8.56 11.12 9.13
CA ALA A 18 9.54 10.67 8.13
C ALA A 18 8.84 9.94 6.98
N SER A 19 7.85 9.10 7.29
CA SER A 19 7.07 8.38 6.28
C SER A 19 6.24 9.31 5.39
N SER A 20 5.89 10.51 5.88
CA SER A 20 5.07 11.52 5.19
C SER A 20 5.88 12.72 4.68
N ALA A 21 7.21 12.65 4.71
CA ALA A 21 8.11 13.76 4.34
C ALA A 21 8.18 13.93 2.80
N PHE A 22 7.06 14.32 2.17
CA PHE A 22 6.94 14.37 0.71
C PHE A 22 7.73 15.55 0.12
N PRO A 23 8.58 15.32 -0.90
CA PRO A 23 9.32 16.39 -1.57
C PRO A 23 8.41 17.41 -2.28
N PRO A 24 8.86 18.67 -2.46
CA PRO A 24 10.12 19.24 -1.98
C PRO A 24 9.99 19.92 -0.60
N VAL A 25 8.77 20.02 -0.05
CA VAL A 25 8.50 20.91 1.09
C VAL A 25 8.83 20.27 2.43
N LEU A 26 8.50 18.98 2.59
CA LEU A 26 8.68 18.26 3.85
C LEU A 26 9.92 17.36 3.85
N SER A 27 10.53 17.16 2.67
CA SER A 27 11.75 16.37 2.48
C SER A 27 12.98 17.29 2.39
N PRO A 28 14.15 16.88 2.90
CA PRO A 28 14.39 15.65 3.66
C PRO A 28 14.09 15.82 5.16
N MET A 29 13.69 14.73 5.81
CA MET A 29 13.68 14.62 7.26
C MET A 29 14.99 14.00 7.75
N GLU A 30 15.64 14.65 8.72
CA GLU A 30 16.86 14.14 9.35
C GLU A 30 16.55 13.43 10.67
N LEU A 31 17.05 12.19 10.80
CA LEU A 31 17.09 11.45 12.07
C LEU A 31 18.55 11.29 12.52
N ARG A 32 18.82 11.74 13.75
CA ARG A 32 20.11 11.53 14.41
C ARG A 32 19.99 10.42 15.43
N LEU A 33 20.80 9.39 15.28
CA LEU A 33 20.82 8.26 16.21
C LEU A 33 22.16 8.22 16.96
N PRO A 34 22.15 7.76 18.23
CA PRO A 34 23.38 7.51 18.97
C PRO A 34 24.29 6.52 18.25
N GLU A 35 25.59 6.66 18.46
CA GLU A 35 26.57 5.68 17.97
C GLU A 35 26.26 4.28 18.54
N GLY A 36 26.49 3.24 17.75
CA GLY A 36 26.15 1.86 18.12
C GLY A 36 24.67 1.49 18.02
N SER A 37 23.79 2.40 17.55
CA SER A 37 22.37 2.08 17.37
C SER A 37 22.10 1.00 16.30
N PHE A 38 23.01 0.86 15.33
CA PHE A 38 22.87 -0.07 14.21
C PHE A 38 23.59 -1.39 14.46
N THR A 39 22.95 -2.48 14.05
CA THR A 39 23.60 -3.78 13.88
C THR A 39 23.80 -4.07 12.40
N ASP A 40 24.79 -4.89 12.08
CA ASP A 40 24.99 -5.35 10.71
C ASP A 40 23.88 -6.33 10.31
N TRP A 41 23.53 -6.32 9.02
CA TRP A 41 22.67 -7.37 8.48
C TRP A 41 23.43 -8.70 8.43
N PRO A 42 22.78 -9.84 8.73
CA PRO A 42 23.43 -11.16 8.74
C PRO A 42 24.08 -11.51 7.39
N THR A 43 23.53 -11.01 6.28
CA THR A 43 24.01 -11.29 4.94
C THR A 43 24.47 -9.99 4.27
N ARG A 44 25.78 -9.73 4.26
CA ARG A 44 26.39 -8.61 3.52
C ARG A 44 26.52 -8.90 2.01
N SER A 45 25.60 -9.66 1.41
CA SER A 45 25.72 -10.05 0.01
C SER A 45 25.38 -8.89 -0.92
N GLY A 46 26.39 -8.37 -1.63
CA GLY A 46 26.20 -7.66 -2.91
C GLY A 46 26.37 -6.14 -2.93
N ILE A 47 27.03 -5.51 -1.96
CA ILE A 47 27.26 -4.05 -1.98
C ILE A 47 28.75 -3.76 -1.83
N GLN A 48 29.27 -2.86 -2.67
CA GLN A 48 30.64 -2.36 -2.60
C GLN A 48 31.02 -2.05 -1.15
N SER A 49 32.21 -2.50 -0.74
CA SER A 49 32.75 -2.28 0.59
C SER A 49 32.92 -0.78 0.83
N MET A 50 31.90 -0.13 1.37
CA MET A 50 32.01 1.21 1.93
C MET A 50 33.11 1.23 2.99
N SER A 51 33.85 2.34 3.08
CA SER A 51 34.80 2.49 4.18
C SER A 51 34.05 2.53 5.52
N GLN A 52 34.72 2.10 6.58
CA GLN A 52 34.17 2.17 7.94
C GLN A 52 33.77 3.61 8.32
N GLY A 53 34.52 4.61 7.87
CA GLY A 53 34.23 6.03 8.10
C GLY A 53 32.95 6.50 7.42
N GLU A 54 32.72 6.14 6.16
CA GLU A 54 31.49 6.47 5.45
C GLU A 54 30.27 5.77 6.06
N LEU A 55 30.43 4.50 6.47
CA LEU A 55 29.37 3.75 7.12
C LEU A 55 28.99 4.37 8.47
N ALA A 56 29.97 4.79 9.28
CA ALA A 56 29.73 5.49 10.53
C ALA A 56 29.00 6.83 10.31
N ALA A 57 29.38 7.58 9.27
CA ALA A 57 28.72 8.83 8.92
C ALA A 57 27.24 8.62 8.53
N LEU A 58 26.94 7.63 7.69
CA LEU A 58 25.56 7.31 7.29
C LEU A 58 24.70 6.78 8.45
N ARG A 59 25.31 6.09 9.42
CA ARG A 59 24.62 5.59 10.62
C ARG A 59 24.34 6.67 11.65
N LYS A 60 25.18 7.71 11.71
CA LYS A 60 25.01 8.84 12.64
C LYS A 60 23.91 9.80 12.18
N ARG A 61 23.78 10.00 10.87
CA ARG A 61 22.84 10.95 10.25
C ARG A 61 22.07 10.27 9.13
N ILE A 62 20.83 9.91 9.44
CA ILE A 62 19.92 9.28 8.48
C ILE A 62 19.07 10.38 7.84
N VAL A 63 19.14 10.46 6.51
CA VAL A 63 18.34 11.39 5.72
C VAL A 63 17.22 10.58 5.06
N LEU A 64 15.98 10.92 5.40
CA LEU A 64 14.78 10.22 4.95
C LEU A 64 13.90 11.12 4.08
N THR A 65 13.16 10.48 3.18
CA THR A 65 12.08 11.09 2.39
C THR A 65 10.84 10.22 2.54
N ASP A 66 9.69 10.74 2.11
CA ASP A 66 8.42 10.03 2.08
C ASP A 66 8.52 8.59 1.54
N GLY A 67 7.84 7.68 2.23
CA GLY A 67 7.87 6.25 1.91
C GLY A 67 7.26 5.92 0.55
N GLY A 68 6.34 6.76 0.07
CA GLY A 68 5.70 6.65 -1.24
C GLY A 68 6.67 6.78 -2.41
N VAL A 69 7.81 7.46 -2.21
CA VAL A 69 8.87 7.54 -3.22
C VAL A 69 9.48 6.18 -3.55
N TYR A 70 9.49 5.24 -2.59
CA TYR A 70 10.06 3.90 -2.77
C TYR A 70 9.02 2.79 -2.88
N ASP A 71 8.04 2.78 -1.99
CA ASP A 71 7.00 1.74 -1.88
C ASP A 71 5.68 2.34 -1.37
N ASN A 72 4.95 3.01 -2.27
CA ASN A 72 3.68 3.67 -1.97
C ASN A 72 2.60 2.75 -1.41
N HIS A 73 2.68 1.45 -1.63
CA HIS A 73 1.73 0.48 -1.07
C HIS A 73 2.24 -0.16 0.23
N GLY A 74 3.49 0.12 0.64
CA GLY A 74 4.13 -0.49 1.80
C GLY A 74 4.19 -2.03 1.72
N LEU A 75 4.16 -2.59 0.51
CA LEU A 75 4.01 -4.03 0.29
C LEU A 75 5.28 -4.80 0.54
N GLU A 76 6.44 -4.24 0.21
CA GLU A 76 7.71 -4.94 0.25
C GLU A 76 8.04 -5.58 1.62
N PRO A 77 7.93 -4.86 2.75
CA PRO A 77 8.19 -5.48 4.05
C PRO A 77 7.13 -6.52 4.43
N VAL A 78 5.88 -6.33 4.02
CA VAL A 78 4.75 -7.22 4.36
C VAL A 78 4.86 -8.54 3.58
N VAL A 79 5.01 -8.47 2.26
CA VAL A 79 5.06 -9.67 1.40
C VAL A 79 6.28 -10.53 1.70
N LYS A 80 7.37 -9.99 2.26
CA LYS A 80 8.55 -10.77 2.65
C LYS A 80 8.38 -11.54 3.95
N ARG A 81 7.41 -11.18 4.80
CA ARG A 81 7.28 -11.69 6.17
C ARG A 81 5.99 -12.46 6.42
N TYR A 82 4.94 -12.11 5.71
CA TYR A 82 3.61 -12.67 5.95
C TYR A 82 3.12 -13.46 4.74
N MET A 83 2.48 -14.59 5.02
CA MET A 83 1.90 -15.47 4.00
C MET A 83 0.56 -14.92 3.49
N THR A 84 -0.23 -14.34 4.39
CA THR A 84 -1.51 -13.69 4.08
C THR A 84 -1.33 -12.18 4.00
N ALA A 85 -1.75 -11.58 2.89
CA ALA A 85 -1.72 -10.14 2.68
C ALA A 85 -3.08 -9.63 2.17
N LEU A 86 -3.71 -8.77 2.95
CA LEU A 86 -4.94 -8.06 2.58
C LEU A 86 -4.57 -6.61 2.27
N VAL A 87 -4.84 -6.17 1.05
CA VAL A 87 -4.30 -4.91 0.52
C VAL A 87 -5.42 -4.03 -0.02
N SER A 88 -5.62 -2.89 0.65
CA SER A 88 -6.53 -1.83 0.22
C SER A 88 -5.76 -0.73 -0.50
N ASP A 89 -6.15 -0.39 -1.72
CA ASP A 89 -5.54 0.68 -2.52
C ASP A 89 -6.53 1.84 -2.73
N GLY A 90 -6.36 2.91 -1.95
CA GLY A 90 -7.11 4.17 -2.13
C GLY A 90 -6.51 5.12 -3.16
N GLY A 91 -5.47 4.70 -3.89
CA GLY A 91 -4.77 5.53 -4.86
C GLY A 91 -5.67 5.91 -6.03
N ALA A 92 -5.75 7.21 -6.31
CA ALA A 92 -6.52 7.71 -7.45
C ALA A 92 -6.04 7.08 -8.77
N PRO A 93 -6.95 6.69 -9.68
CA PRO A 93 -6.58 6.28 -11.03
C PRO A 93 -5.72 7.35 -11.69
N PHE A 94 -4.75 6.94 -12.51
CA PHE A 94 -3.94 7.90 -13.24
C PHE A 94 -4.79 8.72 -14.21
N GLY A 95 -5.10 9.96 -13.82
CA GLY A 95 -5.82 10.91 -14.65
C GLY A 95 -4.95 11.39 -15.82
N ARG A 96 -5.45 11.22 -17.06
CA ARG A 96 -4.91 11.92 -18.23
C ARG A 96 -5.45 13.35 -18.22
N GLY A 97 -4.72 14.29 -17.63
CA GLY A 97 -5.05 15.72 -17.73
C GLY A 97 -4.71 16.25 -19.12
N ALA A 98 -5.65 16.99 -19.74
CA ALA A 98 -5.46 17.65 -21.03
C ALA A 98 -4.59 18.91 -20.94
N GLU A 99 -4.47 19.51 -19.76
CA GLU A 99 -3.67 20.71 -19.53
C GLU A 99 -2.26 20.34 -19.08
N ILE A 100 -1.32 20.42 -20.01
CA ILE A 100 0.11 20.23 -19.75
C ILE A 100 0.68 21.59 -19.38
N GLY A 101 0.94 21.82 -18.10
CA GLY A 101 1.68 23.00 -17.67
C GLY A 101 3.13 22.93 -18.13
N PHE A 102 3.61 23.95 -18.83
CA PHE A 102 4.97 24.01 -19.38
C PHE A 102 6.02 24.52 -18.39
N ASP A 103 5.63 24.94 -17.18
CA ASP A 103 6.59 25.34 -16.17
C ASP A 103 7.35 24.13 -15.59
N TRP A 104 8.60 24.38 -15.20
CA TRP A 104 9.53 23.34 -14.74
C TRP A 104 9.04 22.58 -13.51
N VAL A 105 8.28 23.21 -12.62
CA VAL A 105 7.72 22.57 -11.41
C VAL A 105 6.63 21.57 -11.80
N ARG A 106 5.69 21.96 -12.68
CA ARG A 106 4.64 21.06 -13.18
C ARG A 106 5.19 19.94 -14.04
N GLN A 107 6.21 20.21 -14.87
CA GLN A 107 6.90 19.17 -15.65
C GLN A 107 7.61 18.16 -14.75
N LEU A 108 8.34 18.62 -13.73
CA LEU A 108 8.99 17.73 -12.75
C LEU A 108 7.96 16.90 -11.98
N ARG A 109 6.87 17.52 -11.51
CA ARG A 109 5.76 16.80 -10.86
C ARG A 109 5.18 15.73 -11.78
N ARG A 110 4.97 16.05 -13.05
CA ARG A 110 4.44 15.10 -14.04
C ARG A 110 5.38 13.92 -14.28
N ILE A 111 6.69 14.16 -14.35
CA ILE A 111 7.70 13.09 -14.48
C ILE A 111 7.64 12.17 -13.26
N LEU A 112 7.63 12.76 -12.05
CA LEU A 112 7.50 12.02 -10.80
C LEU A 112 6.20 11.20 -10.79
N ASP A 113 5.07 11.81 -11.14
CA ASP A 113 3.78 11.12 -11.21
C ASP A 113 3.83 9.94 -12.20
N VAL A 114 4.42 10.09 -13.39
CA VAL A 114 4.51 9.01 -14.38
C VAL A 114 5.39 7.86 -13.87
N THR A 115 6.59 8.17 -13.35
CA THR A 115 7.50 7.15 -12.81
C THR A 115 6.89 6.41 -11.64
N ASP A 116 6.27 7.13 -10.71
CA ASP A 116 5.61 6.58 -9.54
C ASP A 116 4.44 5.67 -9.93
N ASN A 117 3.65 6.06 -10.94
CA ASN A 117 2.59 5.19 -11.46
C ASN A 117 3.11 3.92 -12.13
N GLN A 118 4.26 3.97 -12.81
CA GLN A 118 4.88 2.76 -13.35
C GLN A 118 5.35 1.81 -12.24
N VAL A 119 5.95 2.34 -11.18
CA VAL A 119 6.37 1.55 -10.01
C VAL A 119 5.15 0.94 -9.31
N ARG A 120 4.11 1.74 -9.05
CA ARG A 120 2.83 1.27 -8.48
C ARG A 120 2.21 0.16 -9.32
N ALA A 121 2.12 0.35 -10.64
CA ALA A 121 1.55 -0.65 -11.54
C ALA A 121 2.36 -1.95 -11.53
N LEU A 122 3.69 -1.88 -11.49
CA LEU A 122 4.55 -3.07 -11.41
C LEU A 122 4.38 -3.79 -10.07
N ARG A 123 4.35 -3.06 -8.95
CA ARG A 123 4.13 -3.64 -7.61
C ARG A 123 2.76 -4.30 -7.50
N ARG A 124 1.72 -3.63 -8.01
CA ARG A 124 0.36 -4.19 -8.07
C ARG A 124 0.31 -5.47 -8.89
N ARG A 125 0.92 -5.49 -10.08
CA ARG A 125 1.01 -6.71 -10.91
C ARG A 125 1.73 -7.85 -10.17
N ASN A 126 2.90 -7.58 -9.58
CA ASN A 126 3.64 -8.60 -8.83
C ASN A 126 2.81 -9.16 -7.65
N LEU A 127 2.08 -8.30 -6.93
CA LEU A 127 1.18 -8.73 -5.87
C LEU A 127 0.07 -9.64 -6.42
N ILE A 128 -0.62 -9.21 -7.48
CA ILE A 128 -1.70 -10.00 -8.11
C ILE A 128 -1.18 -11.36 -8.60
N ASP A 129 0.02 -11.40 -9.18
CA ASP A 129 0.66 -12.66 -9.62
C ASP A 129 0.91 -13.60 -8.44
N ARG A 130 1.45 -13.08 -7.33
CA ARG A 130 1.67 -13.86 -6.09
C ARG A 130 0.37 -14.38 -5.48
N LEU A 131 -0.67 -13.55 -5.45
CA LEU A 131 -2.00 -13.91 -4.93
C LEU A 131 -2.67 -14.97 -5.81
N SER A 132 -2.58 -14.82 -7.13
CA SER A 132 -3.14 -15.78 -8.10
C SER A 132 -2.44 -17.13 -8.01
N ALA A 133 -1.10 -17.13 -7.90
CA ALA A 133 -0.32 -18.34 -7.69
C ALA A 133 -0.66 -19.02 -6.36
N GLY A 134 -0.80 -18.26 -5.27
CA GLY A 134 -1.20 -18.80 -3.97
C GLY A 134 -2.60 -19.39 -3.96
N LYS A 135 -3.57 -18.71 -4.57
CA LYS A 135 -4.92 -19.24 -4.76
C LYS A 135 -4.89 -20.58 -5.51
N ALA A 136 -4.19 -20.64 -6.65
CA ALA A 136 -4.09 -21.86 -7.44
C ALA A 136 -3.37 -23.01 -6.70
N ALA A 137 -2.35 -22.71 -5.89
CA ALA A 137 -1.65 -23.71 -5.09
C ALA A 137 -2.54 -24.24 -3.94
N PHE A 138 -3.28 -23.35 -3.28
CA PHE A 138 -4.24 -23.72 -2.23
C PHE A 138 -5.38 -24.60 -2.78
N ASP A 139 -5.96 -24.20 -3.92
CA ASP A 139 -7.03 -24.97 -4.59
C ASP A 139 -6.55 -26.38 -5.02
N LYS A 140 -5.25 -26.55 -5.28
CA LYS A 140 -4.61 -27.85 -5.58
C LYS A 140 -4.22 -28.64 -4.32
N GLY A 141 -4.42 -28.10 -3.13
CA GLY A 141 -4.01 -28.69 -1.86
C GLY A 141 -2.49 -28.72 -1.65
N THR A 142 -1.71 -28.00 -2.46
CA THR A 142 -0.24 -27.97 -2.37
C THR A 142 0.27 -26.87 -1.45
N LEU A 143 -0.60 -26.03 -0.91
CA LEU A 143 -0.27 -24.92 -0.03
C LEU A 143 -1.18 -24.94 1.19
N SER A 144 -0.59 -24.88 2.39
CA SER A 144 -1.32 -24.67 3.64
C SER A 144 -1.27 -23.20 4.08
N ALA A 145 -2.31 -22.73 4.75
CA ALA A 145 -2.40 -21.34 5.23
C ALA A 145 -1.29 -20.95 6.22
N ASN A 146 -0.71 -21.95 6.92
CA ASN A 146 0.35 -21.75 7.91
C ASN A 146 1.77 -21.99 7.34
N GLU A 147 1.90 -22.25 6.04
CA GLU A 147 3.19 -22.46 5.39
C GLU A 147 3.85 -21.12 5.01
N THR A 148 5.19 -21.09 4.93
CA THR A 148 5.93 -19.92 4.42
C THR A 148 6.54 -20.24 3.06
N ARG A 149 6.13 -19.52 2.02
CA ARG A 149 6.71 -19.63 0.67
C ARG A 149 7.48 -18.40 0.24
N ALA A 150 8.41 -18.57 -0.69
CA ALA A 150 9.17 -17.46 -1.26
C ALA A 150 8.28 -16.54 -2.13
N HIS A 151 7.39 -17.12 -2.94
CA HIS A 151 6.62 -16.38 -3.94
C HIS A 151 5.13 -16.28 -3.61
N GLU A 152 4.44 -17.41 -3.52
CA GLU A 152 2.98 -17.52 -3.40
C GLU A 152 2.45 -16.83 -2.15
N ARG A 153 1.36 -16.08 -2.28
CA ARG A 153 0.71 -15.41 -1.14
C ARG A 153 -0.78 -15.71 -1.15
N LEU A 154 -1.37 -15.82 0.04
CA LEU A 154 -2.82 -15.85 0.20
C LEU A 154 -3.31 -14.43 0.48
N GLY A 155 -4.56 -14.14 0.13
CA GLY A 155 -5.18 -12.86 0.46
C GLY A 155 -6.00 -12.28 -0.68
N ALA A 156 -6.16 -10.97 -0.63
CA ALA A 156 -6.95 -10.23 -1.59
C ALA A 156 -6.39 -8.81 -1.75
N TYR A 157 -6.61 -8.25 -2.94
CA TYR A 157 -6.31 -6.87 -3.27
C TYR A 157 -7.61 -6.22 -3.75
N TRP A 158 -7.88 -5.00 -3.29
CA TRP A 158 -8.98 -4.18 -3.78
C TRP A 158 -8.54 -2.73 -3.89
N GLY A 159 -8.89 -2.11 -5.01
CA GLY A 159 -8.67 -0.68 -5.25
C GLY A 159 -9.97 0.12 -5.23
N ILE A 160 -9.88 1.42 -4.98
CA ILE A 160 -11.01 2.36 -5.06
C ILE A 160 -11.65 2.39 -6.47
N ASP A 161 -10.90 1.98 -7.49
CA ASP A 161 -11.30 1.90 -8.90
C ASP A 161 -11.75 0.51 -9.35
N THR A 162 -11.96 -0.41 -8.40
CA THR A 162 -12.40 -1.76 -8.71
C THR A 162 -13.88 -1.74 -9.07
N ASP A 163 -14.18 -2.26 -10.27
CA ASP A 163 -15.55 -2.44 -10.73
C ASP A 163 -16.30 -3.46 -9.85
N ALA A 164 -17.33 -3.00 -9.13
CA ALA A 164 -18.17 -3.82 -8.26
C ALA A 164 -18.95 -4.90 -9.03
N ALA A 165 -19.25 -4.67 -10.31
CA ALA A 165 -20.02 -5.60 -11.14
C ALA A 165 -19.22 -6.83 -11.58
N LYS A 166 -17.89 -6.81 -11.44
CA LYS A 166 -17.03 -7.99 -11.71
C LYS A 166 -17.28 -9.15 -10.76
N PHE A 167 -17.89 -8.88 -9.60
CA PHE A 167 -18.11 -9.87 -8.55
C PHE A 167 -19.61 -9.98 -8.24
N THR A 168 -20.26 -10.97 -8.83
CA THR A 168 -21.66 -11.30 -8.51
C THR A 168 -21.68 -12.25 -7.33
N LEU A 169 -21.87 -11.71 -6.12
CA LEU A 169 -22.10 -12.50 -4.90
C LEU A 169 -23.56 -12.34 -4.48
N LEU A 170 -24.20 -13.44 -4.07
CA LEU A 170 -25.64 -13.51 -3.77
C LEU A 170 -26.08 -12.51 -2.68
N ASP A 171 -25.21 -12.29 -1.68
CA ASP A 171 -25.46 -11.41 -0.53
C ASP A 171 -24.43 -10.26 -0.48
N ALA A 172 -24.10 -9.66 -1.62
CA ALA A 172 -23.27 -8.45 -1.63
C ALA A 172 -24.08 -7.20 -1.26
N LEU A 173 -23.48 -6.29 -0.50
CA LEU A 173 -24.05 -4.95 -0.28
C LEU A 173 -24.25 -4.25 -1.62
N PRO A 174 -25.44 -3.75 -1.98
CA PRO A 174 -25.68 -3.14 -3.29
C PRO A 174 -24.77 -1.94 -3.52
N CYS A 175 -24.35 -1.70 -4.77
CA CYS A 175 -23.54 -0.55 -5.11
C CYS A 175 -24.04 0.05 -6.43
N ASP A 176 -24.42 1.33 -6.42
CA ASP A 176 -24.69 2.08 -7.64
C ASP A 176 -23.39 2.40 -8.39
N GLY A 177 -23.25 1.84 -9.60
CA GLY A 177 -22.05 2.01 -10.44
C GLY A 177 -21.66 3.49 -10.63
N PRO A 178 -22.56 4.36 -11.14
CA PRO A 178 -22.33 5.79 -11.26
C PRO A 178 -21.91 6.48 -9.96
N LEU A 179 -22.48 6.12 -8.82
CA LEU A 179 -22.06 6.66 -7.52
C LEU A 179 -20.63 6.22 -7.16
N THR A 180 -20.33 4.92 -7.26
CA THR A 180 -18.99 4.39 -6.96
C THR A 180 -17.91 4.95 -7.89
N ASP A 181 -18.23 5.18 -9.17
CA ASP A 181 -17.34 5.84 -10.14
C ASP A 181 -17.04 7.29 -9.74
N ARG A 182 -18.03 8.02 -9.20
CA ARG A 182 -17.81 9.37 -8.64
C ARG A 182 -16.92 9.31 -7.41
N LEU A 183 -17.17 8.37 -6.51
CA LEU A 183 -16.37 8.18 -5.30
C LEU A 183 -14.90 7.87 -5.65
N ALA A 184 -14.65 7.01 -6.65
CA ALA A 184 -13.32 6.68 -7.15
C ALA A 184 -12.55 7.87 -7.74
N ARG A 185 -13.26 8.91 -8.17
CA ARG A 185 -12.68 10.16 -8.71
C ARG A 185 -12.54 11.26 -7.65
N THR A 186 -12.91 10.99 -6.41
CA THR A 186 -12.78 11.96 -5.32
C THR A 186 -11.30 12.30 -5.11
N SER A 187 -10.97 13.59 -5.17
CA SER A 187 -9.58 14.04 -5.00
C SER A 187 -9.09 13.84 -3.57
N THR A 188 -7.90 13.26 -3.43
CA THR A 188 -7.18 13.21 -2.17
C THR A 188 -6.73 14.63 -1.79
N ARG A 189 -7.29 15.14 -0.68
CA ARG A 189 -7.01 16.50 -0.20
C ARG A 189 -6.87 16.52 1.32
N LEU A 190 -6.01 17.41 1.82
CA LEU A 190 -5.94 17.75 3.25
C LEU A 190 -7.03 18.79 3.59
N ALA A 191 -8.28 18.49 3.24
CA ALA A 191 -9.43 19.34 3.49
C ALA A 191 -10.66 18.48 3.78
N ASP A 192 -11.62 19.04 4.49
CA ASP A 192 -12.88 18.36 4.79
C ASP A 192 -13.58 17.93 3.48
N LEU A 193 -13.97 16.65 3.41
CA LEU A 193 -14.73 16.07 2.30
C LEU A 193 -16.24 16.28 2.47
N GLY A 194 -16.68 16.64 3.68
CA GLY A 194 -18.07 16.62 4.08
C GLY A 194 -18.48 15.25 4.62
N GLU A 195 -19.44 15.26 5.53
CA GLU A 195 -19.87 14.07 6.26
C GLU A 195 -20.42 12.98 5.34
N THR A 196 -21.30 13.33 4.40
CA THR A 196 -21.92 12.37 3.46
C THR A 196 -20.86 11.68 2.59
N VAL A 197 -19.97 12.45 1.96
CA VAL A 197 -18.92 11.89 1.07
C VAL A 197 -17.96 11.01 1.87
N SER A 198 -17.59 11.41 3.08
CA SER A 198 -16.72 10.63 3.97
C SER A 198 -17.36 9.28 4.33
N LYS A 199 -18.64 9.28 4.72
CA LYS A 199 -19.39 8.05 5.03
C LYS A 199 -19.54 7.16 3.80
N GLN A 200 -19.84 7.73 2.63
CA GLN A 200 -19.94 6.98 1.38
C GLN A 200 -18.60 6.37 0.96
N LEU A 201 -17.47 7.07 1.12
CA LEU A 201 -16.14 6.51 0.86
C LEU A 201 -15.80 5.36 1.81
N ILE A 202 -16.17 5.47 3.08
CA ILE A 202 -16.01 4.37 4.04
C ILE A 202 -16.87 3.17 3.61
N ASN A 203 -18.16 3.38 3.34
CA ASN A 203 -19.06 2.34 2.84
C ASN A 203 -18.50 1.67 1.58
N TRP A 204 -17.93 2.45 0.65
CA TRP A 204 -17.35 1.94 -0.59
C TRP A 204 -16.14 1.04 -0.31
N GLY A 205 -15.22 1.49 0.54
CA GLY A 205 -14.06 0.70 0.95
C GLY A 205 -14.44 -0.64 1.58
N TYR A 206 -15.47 -0.66 2.43
CA TYR A 206 -15.97 -1.91 3.03
C TYR A 206 -16.67 -2.81 2.01
N ALA A 207 -17.52 -2.25 1.15
CA ALA A 207 -18.28 -3.03 0.16
C ALA A 207 -17.36 -3.70 -0.87
N ILE A 208 -16.28 -3.05 -1.28
CA ILE A 208 -15.32 -3.63 -2.22
C ILE A 208 -14.32 -4.58 -1.54
N CYS A 209 -13.92 -4.29 -0.29
CA CYS A 209 -13.14 -5.21 0.53
C CYS A 209 -13.86 -6.55 0.69
N ASP A 210 -15.12 -6.52 1.13
CA ASP A 210 -15.96 -7.69 1.32
C ASP A 210 -16.04 -8.56 0.04
N ARG A 211 -16.31 -7.94 -1.11
CA ARG A 211 -16.32 -8.64 -2.41
C ARG A 211 -14.99 -9.28 -2.75
N SER A 212 -13.90 -8.53 -2.65
CA SER A 212 -12.57 -9.00 -3.03
C SER A 212 -12.06 -10.09 -2.09
N VAL A 213 -12.29 -9.97 -0.78
CA VAL A 213 -11.93 -11.01 0.19
C VAL A 213 -12.71 -12.29 -0.08
N ARG A 214 -14.05 -12.23 -0.16
CA ARG A 214 -14.88 -13.43 -0.43
C ARG A 214 -14.56 -14.09 -1.77
N THR A 215 -14.21 -13.30 -2.79
CA THR A 215 -13.86 -13.84 -4.11
C THR A 215 -12.49 -14.50 -4.14
N HIS A 216 -11.48 -13.86 -3.54
CA HIS A 216 -10.07 -14.22 -3.78
C HIS A 216 -9.39 -14.93 -2.62
N TYR A 217 -9.75 -14.61 -1.38
CA TYR A 217 -9.08 -15.20 -0.22
C TYR A 217 -9.44 -16.68 -0.08
N ARG A 218 -8.42 -17.52 0.12
CA ARG A 218 -8.54 -18.96 0.37
C ARG A 218 -7.74 -19.25 1.63
N GLY A 219 -8.44 -19.27 2.76
CA GLY A 219 -7.89 -19.47 4.09
C GLY A 219 -9.03 -19.64 5.08
N ALA A 220 -8.70 -19.83 6.36
CA ALA A 220 -9.71 -19.78 7.40
C ALA A 220 -10.19 -18.32 7.54
N ASP A 221 -11.31 -18.00 6.90
CA ASP A 221 -12.00 -16.74 7.08
C ASP A 221 -13.03 -16.89 8.20
N PRO A 222 -12.77 -16.37 9.42
CA PRO A 222 -13.70 -16.48 10.53
C PRO A 222 -14.99 -15.69 10.31
N LEU A 223 -15.06 -14.85 9.27
CA LEU A 223 -16.20 -14.00 8.95
C LEU A 223 -16.95 -14.44 7.69
N ALA A 224 -16.59 -15.58 7.08
CA ALA A 224 -17.17 -16.03 5.82
C ALA A 224 -18.70 -16.20 5.85
N GLU A 225 -19.26 -16.53 7.02
CA GLU A 225 -20.71 -16.75 7.22
C GLU A 225 -21.45 -15.48 7.66
N ILE A 226 -20.73 -14.40 7.99
CA ILE A 226 -21.34 -13.16 8.47
C ILE A 226 -21.82 -12.35 7.27
N ARG A 227 -23.11 -12.00 7.27
CA ARG A 227 -23.67 -11.12 6.24
C ARG A 227 -23.07 -9.72 6.37
N PRO A 228 -22.62 -9.12 5.26
CA PRO A 228 -22.07 -7.78 5.32
C PRO A 228 -23.16 -6.77 5.65
N ALA A 229 -22.80 -5.74 6.40
CA ALA A 229 -23.67 -4.62 6.76
C ALA A 229 -22.95 -3.31 6.46
N TRP A 230 -23.72 -2.26 6.14
CA TRP A 230 -23.16 -0.92 5.94
C TRP A 230 -22.60 -0.38 7.26
N PRO A 231 -21.34 0.10 7.27
CA PRO A 231 -20.82 0.89 8.39
C PRO A 231 -21.72 2.10 8.71
N TYR A 232 -22.23 2.79 7.67
CA TYR A 232 -23.16 3.91 7.77
C TYR A 232 -24.40 3.64 6.92
N SER A 233 -25.49 3.17 7.53
CA SER A 233 -26.71 2.81 6.81
C SER A 233 -27.39 4.00 6.13
N GLU A 234 -27.23 5.21 6.69
CA GLU A 234 -27.75 6.46 6.14
C GLU A 234 -27.04 6.93 4.86
N ALA A 235 -25.89 6.33 4.53
CA ALA A 235 -25.05 6.70 3.41
C ALA A 235 -24.79 5.51 2.46
N ALA A 236 -25.77 4.60 2.34
CA ALA A 236 -25.70 3.44 1.46
C ALA A 236 -25.43 3.84 -0.01
N LEU A 237 -24.86 2.89 -0.76
CA LEU A 237 -24.37 3.10 -2.13
C LEU A 237 -25.30 2.52 -3.20
#